data_AF-A0A919XGS2-F1
#
_entry.id   AF-A0A919XGS2-F1
#
_cell.length_a   1.000
_cell.length_b   1.000
_cell.length_c   1.000
_cell.angle_alpha   90.00
_cell.angle_beta   90.00
_cell.angle_gamma   90.00
#
_symmetry.space_group_name_H-M   'P 1'
#
loop_
_entity.id
_entity.type
_entity.pdbx_description
1 polymer ?
#
loop_
_entity_poly.entity_id
_entity_poly.type
_entity_poly.pdbx_seq_one_letter_code
_entity_poly.pdbx_strand_id
1 'polypeptide(L)'
;MENKSNQEDSGYLFNVDILVKSRSNALALQAMIEMLNGCESIADFRIKSGMELGQLIESMLREKRKSLIHKSEAPAASPLPDGHTQKAKTGQPAKSPSSPAEKKMSSADYSSQLYEWITECIQNNRLTRLTTSRGGQPTSMPCRILNFDETNQLLNVYHVDEKQVYSFKLSEIIEVV
;
A
#
# COMPACT_ATOMS: atom_id res chain seq x y z
N MET A 1 -51.83 25.64 -11.63
CA MET A 1 -51.09 24.40 -11.36
C MET A 1 -49.62 24.77 -11.31
N GLU A 2 -49.10 24.98 -10.10
CA GLU A 2 -47.70 25.31 -9.86
C GLU A 2 -46.85 24.05 -10.01
N ASN A 3 -45.87 24.13 -10.91
CA ASN A 3 -44.90 23.08 -11.17
C ASN A 3 -43.81 23.19 -10.10
N LYS A 4 -43.91 22.39 -9.02
CA LYS A 4 -42.89 22.31 -7.98
C LYS A 4 -41.65 21.65 -8.59
N SER A 5 -40.66 22.48 -8.90
CA SER A 5 -39.29 22.07 -9.21
C SER A 5 -38.75 21.25 -8.05
N ASN A 6 -38.69 19.93 -8.23
CA ASN A 6 -38.06 19.00 -7.33
C ASN A 6 -36.54 19.15 -7.51
N GLN A 7 -35.95 20.18 -6.89
CA GLN A 7 -34.49 20.25 -6.75
C GLN A 7 -34.12 19.22 -5.69
N GLU A 8 -33.76 18.02 -6.15
CA GLU A 8 -33.12 17.03 -5.30
C GLU A 8 -31.78 17.61 -4.85
N ASP A 9 -31.63 17.87 -3.55
CA ASP A 9 -30.38 18.31 -2.93
C ASP A 9 -29.28 17.29 -3.27
N SER A 10 -28.49 17.63 -4.29
CA SER A 10 -27.45 16.77 -4.81
C SER A 10 -26.20 16.94 -3.95
N GLY A 11 -25.77 15.86 -3.31
CA GLY A 11 -24.51 15.83 -2.57
C GLY A 11 -23.31 15.77 -3.53
N TYR A 12 -22.26 16.54 -3.23
CA TYR A 12 -21.00 16.52 -3.99
C TYR A 12 -19.86 16.09 -3.07
N LEU A 13 -19.03 15.15 -3.53
CA LEU A 13 -17.87 14.66 -2.79
C LEU A 13 -16.58 15.28 -3.33
N PHE A 14 -15.77 15.84 -2.43
CA PHE A 14 -14.47 16.40 -2.77
C PHE A 14 -13.36 15.70 -1.98
N ASN A 15 -12.24 15.43 -2.64
CA ASN A 15 -10.97 15.13 -1.96
C ASN A 15 -10.16 16.42 -1.95
N VAL A 16 -9.80 16.88 -0.76
CA VAL A 16 -9.13 18.16 -0.55
C VAL A 16 -7.91 17.99 0.33
N ASP A 17 -6.87 18.75 0.04
CA ASP A 17 -5.72 18.94 0.93
C ASP A 17 -5.82 20.34 1.56
N ILE A 18 -5.81 20.40 2.89
CA ILE A 18 -6.01 21.64 3.65
C ILE A 18 -4.81 21.87 4.56
N LEU A 19 -4.12 22.99 4.36
CA LEU A 19 -3.00 23.41 5.21
C LEU A 19 -3.47 24.44 6.24
N VAL A 20 -3.35 24.11 7.53
CA VAL A 20 -3.72 25.01 8.64
C VAL A 20 -2.48 25.39 9.44
N LYS A 21 -2.25 26.70 9.62
CA LYS A 21 -1.12 27.22 10.40
C LYS A 21 -1.52 27.39 11.86
N SER A 22 -0.78 26.78 12.77
CA SER A 22 -0.95 26.97 14.21
C SER A 22 0.35 26.69 14.97
N ARG A 23 0.37 26.97 16.27
CA ARG A 23 1.53 26.73 17.15
C ARG A 23 1.80 25.24 17.41
N SER A 24 0.79 24.38 17.23
CA SER A 24 0.93 22.93 17.33
C SER A 24 -0.09 22.22 16.44
N ASN A 25 0.18 20.96 16.10
CA ASN A 25 -0.72 20.12 15.30
C ASN A 25 -2.12 20.01 15.94
N ALA A 26 -2.20 19.75 17.25
CA ALA A 26 -3.48 19.63 17.97
C ALA A 26 -4.36 20.89 17.85
N LEU A 27 -3.75 22.08 17.89
CA LEU A 27 -4.48 23.34 17.77
C LEU A 27 -4.86 23.66 16.32
N ALA A 28 -4.02 23.27 15.36
CA ALA A 28 -4.38 23.36 13.94
C ALA A 28 -5.60 22.49 13.64
N LEU A 29 -5.61 21.25 14.15
CA LEU A 29 -6.73 20.32 13.97
C LEU A 29 -8.00 20.82 14.66
N GLN A 30 -7.90 21.31 15.89
CA GLN A 30 -9.04 21.89 16.61
C GLN A 30 -9.65 23.05 15.82
N ALA A 31 -8.83 24.01 15.39
CA ALA A 31 -9.29 25.17 14.63
C ALA A 31 -9.93 24.75 13.29
N MET A 32 -9.38 23.73 12.63
CA MET A 32 -9.95 23.18 11.40
C MET A 32 -11.33 22.58 11.64
N ILE A 33 -11.48 21.74 12.67
CA ILE A 33 -12.76 21.08 13.00
C ILE A 33 -13.82 22.12 13.37
N GLU A 34 -13.46 23.12 14.16
CA GLU A 34 -14.34 24.23 14.53
C GLU A 34 -14.82 25.00 13.30
N MET A 35 -13.90 25.31 12.36
CA MET A 35 -14.24 25.97 11.10
C MET A 35 -15.17 25.12 10.23
N LEU A 36 -14.92 23.82 10.10
CA LEU A 36 -15.76 22.92 9.29
C LEU A 36 -17.16 22.74 9.88
N ASN A 37 -17.26 22.62 11.20
CA ASN A 37 -18.55 22.52 11.90
C ASN A 37 -19.37 23.82 11.82
N GLY A 38 -18.71 24.97 11.63
CA GLY A 38 -19.37 26.26 11.47
C GLY A 38 -19.95 26.53 10.08
N CYS A 39 -19.66 25.68 9.09
CA CYS A 39 -20.16 25.85 7.73
C CYS A 39 -21.46 25.06 7.50
N GLU A 40 -22.57 25.76 7.29
CA GLU A 40 -23.89 25.15 6.99
C GLU A 40 -23.90 24.34 5.68
N SER A 41 -22.98 24.63 4.76
CA SER A 41 -22.87 23.92 3.48
C SER A 41 -22.13 22.59 3.55
N ILE A 42 -21.50 22.26 4.68
CA ILE A 42 -20.77 21.01 4.88
C ILE A 42 -21.67 20.04 5.64
N ALA A 43 -22.15 19.01 4.94
CA ALA A 43 -22.98 17.98 5.55
C ALA A 43 -22.20 16.99 6.42
N ASP A 44 -20.97 16.63 6.01
CA ASP A 44 -20.09 15.70 6.72
C ASP A 44 -18.63 15.89 6.26
N PHE A 45 -17.67 15.46 7.09
CA PHE A 45 -16.25 15.41 6.73
C PHE A 45 -15.51 14.26 7.42
N ARG A 46 -14.53 13.70 6.71
CA ARG A 46 -13.63 12.67 7.24
C ARG A 46 -12.18 13.14 7.20
N ILE A 47 -11.55 13.20 8.37
CA ILE A 47 -10.13 13.52 8.50
C ILE A 47 -9.31 12.25 8.19
N LYS A 48 -8.60 12.24 7.06
CA LYS A 48 -7.74 11.11 6.65
C LYS A 48 -6.33 11.16 7.26
N SER A 49 -5.86 12.34 7.66
CA SER A 49 -4.50 12.58 8.13
C SER A 49 -4.46 13.77 9.08
N GLY A 50 -3.42 13.87 9.92
CA GLY A 50 -3.19 15.00 10.84
C GLY A 50 -3.38 14.69 12.32
N MET A 51 -3.82 13.48 12.70
CA MET A 51 -3.73 13.00 14.09
C MET A 51 -2.39 12.29 14.30
N GLU A 52 -1.35 13.04 14.66
CA GLU A 52 -0.04 12.47 15.01
C GLU A 52 0.07 12.08 16.50
N LEU A 53 -1.05 12.12 17.22
CA LEU A 53 -1.11 11.73 18.63
C LEU A 53 -0.85 10.23 18.76
N GLY A 54 0.30 9.86 19.30
CA GLY A 54 0.76 8.47 19.41
C GLY A 54 2.01 8.17 18.59
N GLN A 55 2.27 8.89 17.48
CA GLN A 55 3.53 8.72 16.71
C GLN A 55 4.75 9.17 17.52
N LEU A 56 4.60 10.20 18.36
CA LEU A 56 5.66 10.60 19.32
C LEU A 56 5.93 9.49 20.33
N ILE A 57 4.88 8.85 20.84
CA ILE A 57 4.99 7.71 21.76
C ILE A 57 5.67 6.53 21.06
N GLU A 58 5.25 6.20 19.85
CA GLU A 58 5.87 5.15 19.03
C GLU A 58 7.33 5.44 18.71
N SER A 59 7.67 6.70 18.42
CA SER A 59 9.04 7.14 18.16
C SER A 59 9.91 7.00 19.42
N MET A 60 9.43 7.48 20.57
CA MET A 60 10.11 7.31 21.86
C MET A 60 10.26 5.83 22.25
N LEU A 61 9.23 5.00 22.01
CA LEU A 61 9.32 3.55 22.24
C LEU A 61 10.34 2.89 21.31
N ARG A 62 10.44 3.35 20.06
CA ARG A 62 11.38 2.83 19.06
C ARG A 62 12.81 3.23 19.39
N GLU A 63 13.04 4.47 19.80
CA GLU A 63 14.33 4.95 20.29
C GLU A 63 14.78 4.19 21.54
N LYS A 64 13.87 3.98 22.51
CA LYS A 64 14.15 3.17 23.70
C LYS A 64 14.49 1.72 23.36
N ARG A 65 13.84 1.12 22.35
CA ARG A 65 14.20 -0.23 21.87
C ARG A 65 15.57 -0.25 21.19
N LYS A 66 15.91 0.76 20.41
CA LYS A 66 17.22 0.86 19.74
C LYS A 66 18.37 1.05 20.74
N SER A 67 18.18 1.84 21.80
CA SER A 67 19.24 2.06 22.80
C SER A 67 19.58 0.81 23.63
N LEU A 68 18.67 -0.15 23.73
CA LEU A 68 18.92 -1.44 24.41
C LEU A 68 19.71 -2.43 23.54
N ILE A 69 19.71 -2.27 22.21
CA ILE A 69 20.39 -3.18 21.27
C ILE A 69 21.86 -2.80 21.07
N HIS A 70 22.23 -1.52 21.21
CA HIS A 70 23.61 -1.05 21.02
C HIS A 70 24.59 -1.32 22.19
N LYS A 71 24.22 -2.12 23.20
CA LYS A 71 25.09 -2.43 24.36
C LYS A 71 25.72 -3.83 24.32
N SER A 72 25.71 -4.51 23.18
CA SER A 72 26.40 -5.81 23.04
C SER A 72 26.83 -6.03 21.60
N GLU A 73 28.04 -5.60 21.25
CA GLU A 73 28.86 -6.28 20.24
C GLU A 73 30.29 -5.74 20.25
N ALA A 74 31.22 -6.59 20.73
CA ALA A 74 32.65 -6.48 20.51
C ALA A 74 33.04 -7.46 19.38
N PRO A 75 34.08 -7.17 18.58
CA PRO A 75 34.31 -7.84 17.30
C PRO A 75 35.19 -9.08 17.44
N ALA A 76 34.94 -10.12 16.63
CA ALA A 76 35.84 -11.26 16.50
C ALA A 76 35.88 -11.81 15.05
N ALA A 77 37.01 -11.52 14.40
CA ALA A 77 37.85 -12.36 13.54
C ALA A 77 37.28 -13.12 12.31
N SER A 78 37.88 -12.81 11.15
CA SER A 78 38.02 -13.63 9.94
C SER A 78 38.76 -14.96 10.21
N PRO A 79 38.62 -16.00 9.36
CA PRO A 79 39.60 -16.19 8.26
C PRO A 79 39.11 -16.90 6.97
N LEU A 80 39.83 -16.70 5.86
CA LEU A 80 39.94 -17.55 4.64
C LEU A 80 41.25 -18.41 4.77
N PRO A 81 41.68 -19.34 3.86
CA PRO A 81 41.23 -19.68 2.50
C PRO A 81 41.29 -21.20 2.09
N ASP A 82 41.03 -21.46 0.80
CA ASP A 82 41.68 -22.42 -0.15
C ASP A 82 40.88 -23.58 -0.77
N GLY A 83 40.94 -23.64 -2.13
CA GLY A 83 41.09 -24.89 -2.89
C GLY A 83 40.09 -25.20 -4.04
N HIS A 84 40.47 -24.85 -5.29
CA HIS A 84 40.33 -25.57 -6.59
C HIS A 84 39.03 -26.39 -6.93
N THR A 85 38.41 -26.42 -8.13
CA THR A 85 38.93 -26.56 -9.51
C THR A 85 37.76 -26.53 -10.55
N GLN A 86 37.98 -25.80 -11.65
CA GLN A 86 37.56 -25.94 -13.07
C GLN A 86 36.38 -26.84 -13.59
N LYS A 87 35.75 -26.28 -14.65
CA LYS A 87 35.36 -26.84 -15.99
C LYS A 87 33.89 -27.21 -16.31
N ALA A 88 33.25 -26.29 -17.03
CA ALA A 88 32.68 -26.39 -18.39
C ALA A 88 31.84 -27.60 -18.88
N LYS A 89 30.62 -27.25 -19.35
CA LYS A 89 29.96 -27.53 -20.65
C LYS A 89 28.87 -28.61 -20.79
N THR A 90 27.75 -28.12 -21.37
CA THR A 90 26.80 -28.69 -22.36
C THR A 90 25.72 -29.69 -21.95
N GLY A 91 24.48 -29.41 -22.38
CA GLY A 91 23.46 -30.44 -22.61
C GLY A 91 21.99 -29.99 -22.60
N GLN A 92 21.55 -29.18 -23.57
CA GLN A 92 20.16 -29.24 -24.09
C GLN A 92 20.12 -30.37 -25.14
N PRO A 93 19.01 -31.12 -25.33
CA PRO A 93 17.90 -30.59 -26.13
C PRO A 93 16.47 -31.14 -25.88
N ALA A 94 15.50 -30.37 -26.40
CA ALA A 94 14.22 -30.76 -27.00
C ALA A 94 12.98 -31.09 -26.12
N LYS A 95 11.94 -30.25 -26.17
CA LYS A 95 10.74 -30.39 -27.03
C LYS A 95 9.63 -29.39 -26.63
N SER A 96 9.12 -28.66 -27.62
CA SER A 96 7.88 -27.86 -27.63
C SER A 96 6.64 -28.76 -27.39
N PRO A 97 5.43 -28.24 -27.03
CA PRO A 97 4.60 -27.46 -27.96
C PRO A 97 3.67 -26.35 -27.36
N SER A 98 3.44 -25.33 -28.20
CA SER A 98 2.17 -24.69 -28.59
C SER A 98 1.08 -24.28 -27.57
N SER A 99 0.63 -23.02 -27.74
CA SER A 99 -0.41 -22.22 -27.06
C SER A 99 -1.80 -22.85 -26.80
N PRO A 100 -2.67 -22.15 -26.03
CA PRO A 100 -3.68 -21.32 -26.71
C PRO A 100 -3.73 -19.87 -26.23
N ALA A 101 -4.27 -19.04 -27.12
CA ALA A 101 -4.36 -17.59 -27.01
C ALA A 101 -5.25 -17.10 -25.85
N GLU A 102 -4.79 -16.06 -25.15
CA GLU A 102 -5.69 -15.10 -24.53
C GLU A 102 -5.28 -13.68 -24.93
N LYS A 103 -6.32 -12.91 -25.29
CA LYS A 103 -6.35 -11.51 -25.69
C LYS A 103 -5.13 -10.71 -25.24
N LYS A 104 -4.38 -10.18 -26.21
CA LYS A 104 -3.59 -8.96 -26.02
C LYS A 104 -4.54 -7.78 -25.76
N MET A 105 -5.05 -7.68 -24.54
CA MET A 105 -5.44 -6.39 -23.98
C MET A 105 -4.16 -5.58 -23.82
N SER A 106 -4.20 -4.32 -24.22
CA SER A 106 -3.03 -3.46 -24.15
C SER A 106 -2.58 -3.34 -22.69
N SER A 107 -1.28 -3.23 -22.45
CA SER A 107 -0.73 -3.08 -21.09
C SER A 107 -1.29 -1.87 -20.33
N ALA A 108 -1.84 -0.89 -21.05
CA ALA A 108 -2.50 0.29 -20.48
C ALA A 108 -3.95 0.03 -20.04
N ASP A 109 -4.66 -0.89 -20.69
CA ASP A 109 -6.01 -1.29 -20.28
C ASP A 109 -5.97 -2.11 -18.98
N TYR A 110 -4.98 -3.02 -18.88
CA TYR A 110 -4.76 -3.83 -17.68
C TYR A 110 -4.42 -2.99 -16.44
N SER A 111 -3.59 -1.95 -16.57
CA SER A 111 -3.25 -1.08 -15.43
C SER A 111 -4.45 -0.28 -14.95
N SER A 112 -5.32 0.16 -15.86
CA SER A 112 -6.52 0.93 -15.55
C SER A 112 -7.57 0.06 -14.85
N GLN A 113 -7.79 -1.16 -15.33
CA GLN A 113 -8.72 -2.11 -14.69
C GLN A 113 -8.19 -2.64 -13.36
N LEU A 114 -6.87 -2.88 -13.22
CA LEU A 114 -6.26 -3.20 -11.93
C LEU A 114 -6.41 -2.05 -10.95
N TYR A 115 -6.25 -0.81 -11.41
CA TYR A 115 -6.40 0.36 -10.55
C TYR A 115 -7.82 0.51 -10.02
N GLU A 116 -8.83 0.38 -10.87
CA GLU A 116 -10.24 0.39 -10.47
C GLU A 116 -10.53 -0.72 -9.45
N TRP A 117 -10.03 -1.93 -9.73
CA TRP A 117 -10.21 -3.08 -8.85
C TRP A 117 -9.50 -2.94 -7.50
N ILE A 118 -8.26 -2.44 -7.50
CA ILE A 118 -7.49 -2.12 -6.29
C ILE A 118 -8.24 -1.07 -5.46
N THR A 119 -8.76 -0.04 -6.11
CA THR A 119 -9.52 1.03 -5.47
C THR A 119 -10.80 0.50 -4.84
N GLU A 120 -11.53 -0.37 -5.54
CA GLU A 120 -12.73 -1.04 -5.02
C GLU A 120 -12.40 -1.91 -3.80
N CYS A 121 -11.30 -2.67 -3.85
CA CYS A 121 -10.88 -3.51 -2.73
C CYS A 121 -10.52 -2.69 -1.48
N ILE A 122 -9.87 -1.54 -1.66
CA ILE A 122 -9.56 -0.59 -0.58
C ILE A 122 -10.85 0.01 -0.01
N GLN A 123 -11.78 0.46 -0.87
CA GLN A 123 -13.05 1.06 -0.43
C GLN A 123 -13.93 0.07 0.34
N ASN A 124 -14.03 -1.15 -0.14
CA ASN A 124 -14.84 -2.20 0.47
C ASN A 124 -14.13 -2.92 1.63
N ASN A 125 -12.87 -2.57 1.92
CA ASN A 125 -12.01 -3.25 2.88
C ASN A 125 -12.05 -4.78 2.74
N ARG A 126 -12.10 -5.24 1.47
CA ARG A 126 -12.35 -6.63 1.12
C ARG A 126 -11.12 -7.48 1.46
N LEU A 127 -11.36 -8.64 2.06
CA LEU A 127 -10.33 -9.66 2.22
C LEU A 127 -10.14 -10.35 0.86
N THR A 128 -8.94 -10.22 0.28
CA THR A 128 -8.59 -10.81 -1.01
C THR A 128 -7.37 -11.70 -0.86
N ARG A 129 -7.22 -12.68 -1.74
CA ARG A 129 -6.03 -13.52 -1.81
C ARG A 129 -5.12 -12.95 -2.89
N LEU A 130 -3.94 -12.51 -2.48
CA LEU A 130 -2.94 -11.95 -3.38
C LEU A 130 -1.87 -12.99 -3.66
N THR A 131 -1.59 -13.23 -4.94
CA THR A 131 -0.51 -14.09 -5.39
C THR A 131 0.61 -13.24 -5.99
N THR A 132 1.79 -13.31 -5.38
CA THR A 132 2.99 -12.56 -5.82
C THR A 132 4.14 -13.48 -6.20
N SER A 133 4.95 -13.06 -7.18
CA SER A 133 6.18 -13.74 -7.59
C SER A 133 7.39 -13.08 -6.94
N ARG A 134 7.60 -13.32 -5.64
CA ARG A 134 8.78 -12.81 -4.92
C ARG A 134 9.88 -13.87 -4.94
N GLY A 135 10.97 -13.61 -5.66
CA GLY A 135 12.10 -14.54 -5.77
C GLY A 135 11.89 -15.72 -6.71
N GLY A 136 10.94 -15.62 -7.64
CA GLY A 136 10.71 -16.63 -8.69
C GLY A 136 9.82 -17.81 -8.28
N GLN A 137 9.23 -17.79 -7.09
CA GLN A 137 8.18 -18.72 -6.67
C GLN A 137 6.87 -17.97 -6.38
N PRO A 138 5.73 -18.43 -6.93
CA PRO A 138 4.44 -17.82 -6.64
C PRO A 138 4.05 -18.09 -5.18
N THR A 139 3.88 -17.04 -4.40
CA THR A 139 3.42 -17.10 -3.01
C THR A 139 2.03 -16.49 -2.94
N SER A 140 1.08 -17.25 -2.40
CA SER A 140 -0.31 -16.81 -2.25
C SER A 140 -0.63 -16.57 -0.78
N MET A 141 -1.13 -15.37 -0.46
CA MET A 141 -1.49 -15.00 0.90
C MET A 141 -2.86 -14.31 1.01
N PRO A 142 -3.62 -14.57 2.09
CA PRO A 142 -4.82 -13.81 2.41
C PRO A 142 -4.44 -12.43 2.96
N CYS A 143 -4.98 -11.39 2.37
CA CYS A 143 -4.54 -10.03 2.63
C CYS A 143 -5.63 -8.98 2.46
N ARG A 144 -5.39 -7.79 3.02
CA ARG A 144 -6.19 -6.59 2.78
C ARG A 144 -5.33 -5.54 2.11
N ILE A 145 -5.81 -4.99 1.01
CA ILE A 145 -5.11 -3.90 0.33
C ILE A 145 -5.33 -2.62 1.15
N LEU A 146 -4.23 -1.95 1.50
CA LEU A 146 -4.26 -0.72 2.30
C LEU A 146 -4.18 0.52 1.42
N ASN A 147 -3.23 0.52 0.48
CA ASN A 147 -2.95 1.68 -0.36
C ASN A 147 -2.22 1.25 -1.63
N PHE A 148 -2.39 2.03 -2.70
CA PHE A 148 -1.65 1.89 -3.95
C PHE A 148 -1.03 3.22 -4.35
N ASP A 149 0.28 3.21 -4.56
CA ASP A 149 1.04 4.34 -5.09
C ASP A 149 1.26 4.13 -6.58
N GLU A 150 0.59 4.94 -7.40
CA GLU A 150 0.68 4.91 -8.85
C GLU A 150 2.05 5.39 -9.36
N THR A 151 2.70 6.32 -8.67
CA THR A 151 3.98 6.89 -9.11
C THR A 151 5.08 5.83 -9.04
N ASN A 152 5.09 5.06 -7.96
CA ASN A 152 6.08 4.02 -7.72
C ASN A 152 5.59 2.61 -8.06
N GLN A 153 4.33 2.49 -8.52
CA GLN A 153 3.64 1.22 -8.78
C GLN A 153 3.75 0.26 -7.58
N LEU A 154 3.57 0.80 -6.37
CA LEU A 154 3.75 0.09 -5.10
C LEU A 154 2.40 -0.15 -4.44
N LEU A 155 2.08 -1.41 -4.19
CA LEU A 155 0.90 -1.86 -3.47
C LEU A 155 1.27 -2.19 -2.03
N ASN A 156 0.66 -1.49 -1.09
CA ASN A 156 0.77 -1.76 0.34
C ASN A 156 -0.37 -2.65 0.79
N VAL A 157 -0.01 -3.77 1.42
CA VAL A 157 -0.92 -4.88 1.70
C VAL A 157 -0.70 -5.37 3.12
N TYR A 158 -1.78 -5.54 3.87
CA TYR A 158 -1.75 -6.16 5.19
C TYR A 158 -1.95 -7.67 5.07
N HIS A 159 -0.96 -8.45 5.50
CA HIS A 159 -1.07 -9.90 5.60
C HIS A 159 -1.83 -10.28 6.87
N VAL A 160 -2.91 -11.05 6.74
CA VAL A 160 -3.79 -11.37 7.89
C VAL A 160 -3.13 -12.33 8.87
N ASP A 161 -2.47 -13.38 8.38
CA ASP A 161 -1.87 -14.40 9.25
C ASP A 161 -0.63 -13.88 9.99
N GLU A 162 0.29 -13.25 9.25
CA GLU A 162 1.52 -12.71 9.83
C GLU A 162 1.32 -11.38 10.58
N LYS A 163 0.16 -10.73 10.39
CA LYS A 163 -0.18 -9.42 10.96
C LYS A 163 0.81 -8.31 10.61
N GLN A 164 1.44 -8.42 9.44
CA GLN A 164 2.48 -7.51 8.97
C GLN A 164 2.02 -6.78 7.70
N VAL A 165 2.56 -5.59 7.48
CA VAL A 165 2.37 -4.83 6.25
C VAL A 165 3.53 -5.11 5.30
N TYR A 166 3.18 -5.47 4.07
CA TYR A 166 4.12 -5.68 2.98
C TYR A 166 3.88 -4.66 1.87
N SER A 167 4.97 -4.27 1.21
CA SER A 167 4.95 -3.43 0.01
C SER A 167 5.44 -4.26 -1.16
N PHE A 168 4.58 -4.44 -2.17
CA PHE A 168 4.89 -5.19 -3.38
C PHE A 168 4.84 -4.26 -4.59
N LYS A 169 5.70 -4.49 -5.58
CA LYS A 169 5.58 -3.78 -6.86
C LYS A 169 4.47 -4.41 -7.70
N LEU A 170 3.79 -3.62 -8.52
CA LEU A 170 2.75 -4.13 -9.43
C LEU A 170 3.28 -5.23 -10.36
N SER A 171 4.56 -5.13 -10.77
CA SER A 171 5.23 -6.16 -11.59
C SER A 171 5.43 -7.50 -10.88
N GLU A 172 5.34 -7.55 -9.55
CA GLU A 172 5.47 -8.77 -8.76
C GLU A 172 4.11 -9.45 -8.54
N ILE A 173 3.00 -8.79 -8.88
CA ILE A 173 1.66 -9.31 -8.69
C ILE A 173 1.29 -10.18 -9.89
N ILE A 174 0.91 -11.42 -9.62
CA ILE A 174 0.48 -12.38 -10.65
C ILE A 174 -1.04 -12.33 -10.77
N GLU A 175 -1.73 -12.48 -9.65
CA GLU A 175 -3.18 -12.64 -9.59
C GLU A 175 -3.72 -12.15 -8.25
N VAL A 176 -4.95 -11.62 -8.25
CA VAL A 176 -5.66 -11.25 -7.03
C VAL A 176 -7.12 -11.73 -7.11
N VAL A 177 -7.58 -12.46 -6.08
CA VAL A 177 -8.89 -13.17 -6.04
C VAL A 177 -9.71 -12.79 -4.80
#